data_AF-A0A3M2CDV7-F1
#
_entry.id   AF-A0A3M2CDV7-F1
#
_cell.length_a   1.000
_cell.length_b   1.000
_cell.length_c   1.000
_cell.angle_alpha   90.00
_cell.angle_beta   90.00
_cell.angle_gamma   90.00
#
_symmetry.space_group_name_H-M   'P 1'
#
loop_
_entity.id
_entity.type
_entity.pdbx_description
1 polymer ?
#
loop_
_entity_poly.entity_id
_entity_poly.type
_entity_poly.pdbx_seq_one_letter_code
_entity_poly.pdbx_strand_id
1 'polypeptide(L)' 'MKEETRIAGHDQSKGSTTSVTWRVDGIHCASCVRRIERGVGELEGVESVQVNLATREVGICFQPGKVAREVLK' A
#
# COMPACT_ATOMS: atom_id res chain seq x y z
N MET A 1 -7.63 -20.01 -21.56
CA MET A 1 -7.64 -18.60 -21.13
C MET A 1 -6.76 -18.53 -19.90
N LYS A 2 -5.57 -17.94 -20.05
CA LYS A 2 -4.48 -17.96 -19.08
C LYS A 2 -4.46 -16.61 -18.40
N GLU A 3 -4.70 -16.55 -17.09
CA GLU A 3 -4.15 -15.49 -16.25
C GLU A 3 -4.30 -15.90 -14.78
N GLU A 4 -3.38 -16.75 -14.37
CA GLU A 4 -3.09 -16.99 -12.97
C GLU A 4 -2.19 -15.83 -12.55
N THR A 5 -2.79 -14.77 -12.02
CA THR A 5 -2.05 -13.66 -11.43
C THR A 5 -1.23 -14.22 -10.28
N ARG A 6 0.03 -14.57 -10.57
CA ARG A 6 1.06 -14.90 -9.60
C ARG A 6 1.35 -13.64 -8.80
N ILE A 7 0.67 -13.51 -7.67
CA ILE A 7 0.89 -12.41 -6.74
C ILE A 7 2.04 -12.78 -5.81
N ALA A 8 3.13 -12.04 -5.98
CA ALA A 8 4.22 -11.77 -5.05
C ALA A 8 4.86 -12.96 -4.31
N GLY A 9 6.00 -13.42 -4.85
CA GLY A 9 7.04 -13.98 -3.99
C GLY A 9 7.54 -12.90 -3.04
N HIS A 10 7.35 -13.09 -1.73
CA HIS A 10 8.10 -12.34 -0.71
C HIS A 10 9.29 -13.21 -0.28
N ASP A 11 10.47 -12.81 -0.77
CA ASP A 11 11.77 -13.18 -0.24
C ASP A 11 11.83 -12.75 1.24
N GLN A 12 11.79 -13.72 2.16
CA GLN A 12 11.85 -13.50 3.60
C GLN A 12 13.30 -13.28 4.03
N SER A 13 13.91 -12.17 3.61
CA SER A 13 15.31 -11.90 3.89
C SER A 13 15.53 -10.46 4.39
N LYS A 14 15.11 -10.24 5.64
CA LYS A 14 15.62 -9.21 6.58
C LYS A 14 15.38 -7.72 6.24
N GLY A 15 14.21 -7.23 6.65
CA GLY A 15 13.96 -5.83 6.96
C GLY A 15 12.72 -5.77 7.85
N SER A 16 12.73 -5.00 8.94
CA SER A 16 11.52 -4.81 9.74
C SER A 16 10.55 -4.00 8.89
N THR A 17 9.58 -4.64 8.23
CA THR A 17 8.56 -3.94 7.45
C THR A 17 7.23 -4.10 8.18
N THR A 18 6.58 -2.98 8.47
CA THR A 18 5.28 -2.90 9.15
C THR A 18 4.19 -2.73 8.10
N SER A 19 3.15 -3.54 8.22
CA SER A 19 1.92 -3.37 7.47
C SER A 19 0.86 -2.69 8.33
N VAL A 20 0.10 -1.82 7.68
CA VAL A 20 -0.94 -1.00 8.31
C VAL A 20 -2.12 -0.94 7.37
N THR A 21 -3.33 -0.94 7.92
CA THR A 21 -4.55 -0.87 7.13
C THR A 21 -5.44 0.23 7.69
N TRP A 22 -5.84 1.16 6.82
CA TRP A 22 -6.82 2.19 7.16
C TRP A 22 -8.03 2.11 6.27
N ARG A 23 -9.19 2.44 6.85
CA ARG A 23 -10.39 2.70 6.07
C ARG A 23 -10.38 4.14 5.60
N VAL A 24 -10.58 4.34 4.30
CA VAL A 24 -10.63 5.67 3.70
C VAL A 24 -12.04 5.91 3.22
N ASP A 25 -12.73 6.84 3.89
CA ASP A 25 -14.04 7.29 3.48
C ASP A 25 -13.91 8.21 2.25
N GLY A 26 -14.66 7.95 1.18
CA GLY A 26 -14.63 8.75 -0.05
C GLY A 26 -13.73 8.23 -1.19
N ILE A 27 -13.07 7.08 -1.06
CA ILE A 27 -12.49 6.39 -2.23
C ILE A 27 -13.65 5.85 -3.10
N HIS A 28 -13.98 6.59 -4.15
CA HIS A 28 -15.12 6.27 -5.03
C HIS A 28 -14.73 6.08 -6.50
N CYS A 29 -13.47 6.38 -6.85
CA CYS A 29 -13.01 6.29 -8.24
C CYS A 29 -11.62 5.66 -8.32
N ALA A 30 -11.44 4.78 -9.32
CA ALA A 30 -10.14 4.16 -9.61
C ALA A 30 -9.04 5.20 -9.87
N SER A 31 -9.39 6.39 -10.36
CA SER A 31 -8.45 7.50 -10.53
C SER A 31 -7.95 8.06 -9.21
N CYS A 32 -8.80 8.10 -8.17
CA CYS A 32 -8.40 8.53 -6.83
C CYS A 32 -7.48 7.49 -6.18
N VAL A 33 -7.79 6.21 -6.37
CA VAL A 33 -6.95 5.09 -5.90
C VAL A 33 -5.55 5.19 -6.46
N ARG A 34 -5.40 5.32 -7.79
CA ARG A 34 -4.07 5.43 -8.42
C ARG A 34 -3.26 6.62 -7.92
N ARG A 35 -3.92 7.74 -7.59
CA ARG A 35 -3.22 8.91 -7.02
C ARG A 35 -2.69 8.61 -5.63
N ILE A 36 -3.48 7.94 -4.79
CA ILE A 36 -3.08 7.55 -3.44
C ILE A 36 -1.95 6.53 -3.52
N GLU A 37 -2.12 5.48 -4.33
CA GLU A 37 -1.09 4.44 -4.49
C GLU A 37 0.23 5.02 -4.99
N ARG A 38 0.19 5.90 -5.98
CA ARG A 38 1.39 6.55 -6.50
C ARG A 38 2.02 7.49 -5.46
N GLY A 39 1.23 8.36 -4.84
CA GLY A 39 1.74 9.28 -3.83
C GLY A 39 2.35 8.58 -2.62
N VAL A 40 1.75 7.49 -2.16
CA VAL A 40 2.26 6.67 -1.05
C VAL A 40 3.43 5.80 -1.49
N GLY A 41 3.37 5.19 -2.67
CA GLY A 41 4.44 4.36 -3.21
C GLY A 41 5.72 5.14 -3.57
N GLU A 42 5.61 6.45 -3.83
CA GLU A 42 6.75 7.35 -4.01
C GLU A 42 7.45 7.75 -2.70
N LEU A 43 6.87 7.41 -1.54
CA LEU A 43 7.47 7.73 -0.25
C LEU A 43 8.66 6.82 0.04
N GLU A 44 9.76 7.42 0.50
CA GLU A 44 10.94 6.65 0.90
C GLU A 44 10.62 5.75 2.10
N GLY A 45 10.80 4.44 1.91
CA GLY A 45 10.52 3.44 2.93
C GLY A 45 9.20 2.70 2.77
N VAL A 46 8.35 3.06 1.79
CA VAL A 46 7.21 2.23 1.40
C VAL A 46 7.68 1.13 0.47
N GLU A 47 7.42 -0.12 0.85
CA GLU A 47 7.72 -1.29 0.02
C GLU A 47 6.56 -1.62 -0.92
N SER A 48 5.33 -1.49 -0.43
CA SER A 48 4.14 -1.81 -1.20
C SER A 48 2.92 -1.11 -0.66
N VAL A 49 2.00 -0.82 -1.58
CA VAL A 49 0.72 -0.21 -1.28
C VAL A 49 -0.37 -1.04 -1.96
N GLN A 50 -1.48 -1.26 -1.28
CA GLN A 50 -2.61 -2.00 -1.80
C GLN A 50 -3.90 -1.30 -1.41
N VAL A 51 -4.76 -1.05 -2.38
CA VAL A 51 -6.05 -0.40 -2.13
C VAL A 51 -7.18 -1.33 -2.54
N ASN A 52 -8.05 -1.61 -1.59
CA ASN A 52 -9.25 -2.41 -1.79
C ASN A 52 -10.47 -1.51 -1.90
N LEU A 53 -10.96 -1.32 -3.13
CA LEU A 53 -12.18 -0.57 -3.43
C LEU A 53 -13.45 -1.24 -2.88
N ALA A 54 -13.47 -2.57 -2.80
CA ALA A 54 -14.65 -3.31 -2.35
C ALA A 54 -14.88 -3.13 -0.84
N THR A 55 -13.79 -3.14 -0.06
CA THR A 55 -13.85 -2.95 1.41
C THR A 55 -13.55 -1.52 1.86
N ARG A 56 -13.14 -0.64 0.94
CA ARG A 56 -12.72 0.75 1.19
C ARG A 56 -11.53 0.84 2.15
N GLU A 57 -10.59 -0.07 1.98
CA GLU A 57 -9.42 -0.20 2.83
C GLU A 57 -8.14 0.04 2.02
N VAL A 58 -7.18 0.70 2.65
CA VAL A 58 -5.85 0.98 2.12
C VAL A 58 -4.85 0.30 3.02
N GLY A 59 -4.18 -0.72 2.51
CA GLY A 59 -3.08 -1.44 3.13
C GLY A 59 -1.74 -0.89 2.65
N ILE A 60 -0.85 -0.54 3.57
CA ILE A 60 0.47 0.01 3.25
C ILE A 60 1.51 -0.84 3.98
N CYS A 61 2.56 -1.26 3.28
CA CYS A 61 3.69 -1.98 3.84
C CYS A 61 4.92 -1.08 3.76
N PHE A 62 5.51 -0.75 4.90
CA PHE A 62 6.60 0.21 4.97
C PHE A 62 7.59 -0.08 6.11
N GLN A 63 8.79 0.46 6.02
CA GLN A 63 9.81 0.29 7.04
C GLN A 63 9.61 1.32 8.18
N PRO A 64 9.33 0.88 9.42
CA PRO A 64 9.17 1.75 10.56
C PRO A 64 10.54 2.37 10.88
N GLY A 65 10.67 3.68 10.65
CA GLY A 65 11.92 4.43 10.79
C GLY A 65 12.31 5.23 9.55
N LYS A 66 11.81 4.85 8.36
CA LYS A 66 11.99 5.64 7.13
C LYS A 66 10.74 6.45 6.74
N VAL A 67 9.56 5.93 7.03
CA VAL A 67 8.32 6.66 6.76
C VAL A 67 8.00 7.59 7.93
N ALA A 68 8.03 8.89 7.67
CA ALA A 68 7.64 9.89 8.64
C ALA A 68 6.12 9.82 8.86
N ARG A 69 5.71 9.65 10.13
CA ARG A 69 4.32 9.66 10.63
C ARG A 69 3.47 10.86 10.21
N GLU A 70 4.08 11.89 9.63
CA GLU A 70 3.40 13.11 9.15
C GLU A 70 2.56 12.84 7.90
N VAL A 71 2.92 11.83 7.09
CA VAL A 71 2.25 11.53 5.81
C VAL A 71 0.99 10.66 5.99
N LEU A 72 0.82 10.07 7.18
CA LEU A 72 -0.25 9.13 7.54
C LEU A 72 -1.27 9.73 8.51
N LYS A 73 -1.59 11.02 8.34
CA LYS A 73 -2.67 11.70 9.06
C LYS A 73 -3.97 11.65 8.27
#